data_AF-A0A1M7R3U4-F1
#
_entry.id   AF-A0A1M7R3U4-F1
#
_cell.length_a   1.000
_cell.length_b   1.000
_cell.length_c   1.000
_cell.angle_alpha   90.00
_cell.angle_beta   90.00
_cell.angle_gamma   90.00
#
_symmetry.space_group_name_H-M   'P 1'
#
loop_
_entity.id
_entity.type
_entity.pdbx_description
1 polymer ?
#
loop_
_entity_poly.entity_id
_entity_poly.type
_entity_poly.pdbx_seq_one_letter_code
_entity_poly.pdbx_strand_id
1 'polypeptide(L)'
;MLFISKQSRAIIFVKAQVTRRNFIGLIGMSGLGLALKGSAFAAARSVVAGVPLEASIEIDFTHPEGYIDDGIYGQFIEYLGRAINGGIFEEGSPLSDATGVRKDVLEKIRGLQPSVLRYPGGTYTKIYHWMDGIGPLAERRSRPNLIWGGVEDNHFGTDEAIAYARELGADPYFAVNMGTGTAEEAGNWVEYCNGTQDTYYANLRRKNGHSDPFNVKYWGIGNEEAAGPDIGHLQDVKEFVKEAWLYTKPTHHPKN
;
A
#
# COMPACT_ATOMS: atom_id res chain seq x y z
N MET A 1 -27.29 5.81 21.67
CA MET A 1 -28.21 4.95 20.87
C MET A 1 -28.99 5.88 19.95
N LEU A 2 -28.55 6.03 18.70
CA LEU A 2 -29.18 6.91 17.72
C LEU A 2 -30.07 6.05 16.81
N PHE A 3 -31.39 6.21 16.90
CA PHE A 3 -32.33 5.54 16.00
C PHE A 3 -32.35 6.30 14.67
N ILE A 4 -31.70 5.76 13.63
CA ILE A 4 -31.82 6.26 12.26
C ILE A 4 -33.03 5.56 11.64
N SER A 5 -34.10 6.33 11.44
CA SER A 5 -35.32 5.91 10.75
C SER A 5 -35.03 5.55 9.29
N LYS A 6 -35.58 4.42 8.81
CA LYS A 6 -35.49 3.87 7.45
C LYS A 6 -36.07 4.76 6.31
N GLN A 7 -36.35 6.04 6.57
CA GLN A 7 -36.92 6.96 5.59
C GLN A 7 -36.32 8.37 5.72
N SER A 8 -35.02 8.51 5.47
CA SER A 8 -34.35 9.81 5.58
C SER A 8 -33.61 10.13 4.30
N ARG A 9 -34.03 11.19 3.60
CA ARG A 9 -33.22 11.89 2.59
C ARG A 9 -32.73 13.19 3.24
N ALA A 10 -31.44 13.46 3.13
CA ALA A 10 -30.86 14.71 3.60
C ALA A 10 -30.34 15.50 2.40
N ILE A 11 -30.87 16.70 2.18
CA ILE A 11 -30.36 17.62 1.16
C ILE A 11 -29.53 18.69 1.86
N ILE A 12 -28.24 18.74 1.53
CA ILE A 12 -27.32 19.78 2.01
C ILE A 12 -27.10 20.76 0.86
N PHE A 13 -27.51 22.01 1.06
CA PHE A 13 -27.22 23.10 0.13
C PHE A 13 -25.90 23.77 0.54
N VAL A 14 -24.92 23.81 -0.37
CA VAL A 14 -23.67 24.55 -0.16
C VAL A 14 -23.69 25.76 -1.08
N LYS A 15 -24.00 26.94 -0.51
CA LYS A 15 -23.84 28.21 -1.22
C LYS A 15 -22.40 28.69 -1.10
N ALA A 16 -21.58 28.42 -2.10
CA ALA A 16 -20.25 29.00 -2.21
C ALA A 16 -20.35 30.42 -2.79
N GLN A 17 -20.17 31.44 -1.95
CA GLN A 17 -20.12 32.83 -2.40
C GLN A 17 -18.70 33.16 -2.85
N VAL A 18 -18.44 33.11 -4.16
CA VAL A 18 -17.17 33.60 -4.72
C VAL A 18 -17.16 35.12 -4.60
N THR A 19 -16.44 35.66 -3.61
CA THR A 19 -16.30 37.11 -3.44
C THR A 19 -15.20 37.66 -4.35
N ARG A 20 -15.31 38.94 -4.77
CA ARG A 20 -14.32 39.65 -5.61
C ARG A 20 -12.86 39.50 -5.11
N ARG A 21 -12.64 39.32 -3.81
CA ARG A 21 -11.30 39.11 -3.22
C ARG A 21 -10.67 37.78 -3.61
N ASN A 22 -11.46 36.72 -3.77
CA ASN A 22 -10.96 35.38 -4.11
C ASN A 22 -10.57 35.26 -5.60
N PHE A 23 -11.06 36.16 -6.46
CA PHE A 23 -10.81 36.13 -7.90
C PHE A 23 -9.51 36.85 -8.31
N ILE A 24 -9.12 37.93 -7.61
CA ILE A 24 -7.87 38.67 -7.91
C ILE A 24 -6.63 37.81 -7.63
N GLY A 25 -6.69 36.89 -6.67
CA GLY A 25 -5.62 35.91 -6.43
C GLY A 25 -5.43 34.89 -7.56
N LEU A 26 -6.47 34.61 -8.34
CA LEU A 26 -6.44 33.62 -9.43
C LEU A 26 -5.89 34.20 -10.75
N ILE A 27 -6.05 35.51 -10.98
CA ILE A 27 -5.53 36.20 -12.19
C ILE A 27 -4.05 36.59 -12.03
N GLY A 28 -3.54 36.72 -10.81
CA GLY A 28 -2.15 37.09 -10.54
C GLY A 28 -1.09 36.10 -11.06
N MET A 29 -1.46 34.87 -11.43
CA MET A 29 -0.55 33.85 -11.96
C MET A 29 -0.62 33.63 -13.48
N SER A 30 -1.47 34.35 -14.21
CA SER A 30 -1.61 34.21 -15.68
C SER A 30 -1.41 35.54 -16.43
N GLY A 31 -0.58 36.42 -15.87
CA GLY A 31 -0.13 37.65 -16.50
C GLY A 31 1.05 37.46 -17.44
N LEU A 32 0.94 36.60 -18.46
CA LEU A 32 1.86 36.63 -19.61
C LEU A 32 1.15 36.11 -20.86
N GLY A 33 0.79 37.01 -21.79
CA GLY A 33 0.27 36.63 -23.11
C GLY A 33 -0.95 37.40 -23.60
N LEU A 34 -0.97 38.73 -23.48
CA LEU A 34 -2.00 39.57 -24.09
C LEU A 34 -1.58 39.99 -25.51
N ALA A 35 -1.94 39.22 -26.55
CA ALA A 35 -1.91 39.73 -27.92
C ALA A 35 -2.64 38.82 -28.93
N LEU A 36 -3.98 38.81 -28.95
CA LEU A 36 -4.72 38.44 -30.17
C LEU A 36 -5.96 39.34 -30.33
N LYS A 37 -5.91 40.14 -31.40
CA LYS A 37 -6.98 41.02 -31.88
C LYS A 37 -8.02 40.18 -32.62
N GLY A 38 -9.31 40.49 -32.38
CA GLY A 38 -10.41 40.15 -33.27
C GLY A 38 -11.20 38.90 -32.86
N SER A 39 -12.52 39.04 -32.79
CA SER A 39 -13.55 38.01 -32.60
C SER A 39 -13.77 37.40 -31.20
N ALA A 40 -12.88 37.57 -30.22
CA ALA A 40 -13.09 37.01 -28.86
C ALA A 40 -13.98 37.86 -27.92
N PHE A 41 -14.53 38.99 -28.39
CA PHE A 41 -15.26 39.93 -27.51
C PHE A 41 -16.71 39.54 -27.20
N ALA A 42 -17.29 38.55 -27.89
CA ALA A 42 -18.63 38.05 -27.59
C ALA A 42 -18.64 36.95 -26.51
N ALA A 43 -17.57 36.16 -26.40
CA ALA A 43 -17.46 35.12 -25.36
C ALA A 43 -17.04 35.67 -23.98
N ALA A 44 -16.44 36.88 -23.94
CA ALA A 44 -15.99 37.51 -22.70
C ALA A 44 -17.08 38.30 -21.95
N ARG A 45 -18.31 38.41 -22.50
CA ARG A 45 -19.42 39.15 -21.85
C ARG A 45 -20.36 38.29 -21.00
N SER A 46 -20.21 36.97 -21.00
CA SER A 46 -21.04 36.07 -20.19
C SER A 46 -20.59 35.97 -18.72
N VAL A 47 -19.50 36.64 -18.34
CA VAL A 47 -18.88 36.53 -17.00
C VAL A 47 -19.27 37.70 -16.07
N VAL A 48 -20.18 38.60 -16.50
CA VAL A 48 -20.47 39.87 -15.77
C VAL A 48 -21.71 39.81 -14.86
N ALA A 49 -22.49 38.72 -14.87
CA ALA A 49 -23.45 38.50 -13.79
C ALA A 49 -22.76 37.62 -12.75
N GLY A 50 -22.46 38.15 -11.57
CA GLY A 50 -22.02 37.37 -10.40
C GLY A 50 -23.13 36.44 -9.92
N VAL A 51 -23.59 35.55 -10.79
CA VAL A 51 -24.51 34.46 -10.48
C VAL A 51 -23.69 33.51 -9.61
N PRO A 52 -24.02 33.37 -8.33
CA PRO A 52 -23.36 32.38 -7.50
C PRO A 52 -23.59 31.01 -8.15
N LEU A 53 -22.51 30.26 -8.35
CA LEU A 53 -22.62 28.84 -8.66
C LEU A 53 -23.26 28.17 -7.45
N GLU A 54 -24.54 27.82 -7.58
CA GLU A 54 -25.25 27.06 -6.55
C GLU A 54 -25.02 25.57 -6.84
N ALA A 55 -24.45 24.86 -5.85
CA ALA A 55 -24.31 23.42 -5.86
C ALA A 55 -25.11 22.83 -4.70
N SER A 56 -25.80 21.72 -4.96
CA SER A 56 -26.53 20.95 -3.96
C SER A 56 -26.00 19.52 -3.91
N ILE A 57 -25.89 18.98 -2.70
CA ILE A 57 -25.57 17.56 -2.46
C ILE A 57 -26.80 16.93 -1.80
N GLU A 58 -27.38 15.92 -2.43
CA GLU A 58 -28.41 15.08 -1.82
C GLU A 58 -27.77 13.77 -1.36
N ILE A 59 -28.08 13.37 -0.13
CA ILE A 59 -27.67 12.10 0.46
C ILE A 59 -28.93 11.25 0.62
N ASP A 60 -29.06 10.22 -0.22
CA ASP A 60 -30.16 9.26 -0.18
C ASP A 60 -29.72 7.97 0.53
N PHE A 61 -30.20 7.77 1.76
CA PHE A 61 -29.92 6.56 2.53
C PHE A 61 -30.80 5.36 2.12
N THR A 62 -31.73 5.53 1.18
CA THR A 62 -32.64 4.45 0.71
C THR A 62 -32.06 3.62 -0.43
N HIS A 63 -30.98 4.09 -1.08
CA HIS A 63 -30.29 3.41 -2.18
C HIS A 63 -28.79 3.27 -1.88
N PRO A 64 -28.37 2.38 -0.96
CA PRO A 64 -26.96 2.15 -0.71
C PRO A 64 -26.31 1.45 -1.92
N GLU A 65 -25.19 1.99 -2.40
CA GLU A 65 -24.42 1.41 -3.52
C GLU A 65 -23.62 0.16 -3.12
N GLY A 66 -23.27 0.03 -1.84
CA GLY A 66 -22.50 -1.10 -1.34
C GLY A 66 -21.88 -0.85 0.03
N TYR A 67 -21.01 -1.77 0.44
CA TYR A 67 -20.18 -1.62 1.64
C TYR A 67 -18.80 -1.12 1.24
N ILE A 68 -18.25 -0.22 2.04
CA ILE A 68 -16.85 0.16 1.93
C ILE A 68 -16.03 -0.93 2.61
N ASP A 69 -15.21 -1.64 1.85
CA ASP A 69 -14.25 -2.60 2.39
C ASP A 69 -13.08 -1.84 3.01
N ASP A 70 -12.74 -2.14 4.27
CA ASP A 70 -11.69 -1.43 4.98
C ASP A 70 -10.33 -1.55 4.28
N GLY A 71 -10.12 -2.58 3.45
CA GLY A 71 -8.89 -2.78 2.66
C GLY A 71 -8.53 -1.61 1.75
N ILE A 72 -9.46 -0.70 1.42
CA ILE A 72 -9.14 0.52 0.68
C ILE A 72 -8.28 1.51 1.48
N TYR A 73 -8.22 1.36 2.80
CA TYR A 73 -7.41 2.18 3.71
C TYR A 73 -6.04 1.55 4.02
N GLY A 74 -5.62 0.58 3.21
CA GLY A 74 -4.32 -0.07 3.34
C GLY A 74 -3.14 0.88 3.13
N GLN A 75 -1.98 0.45 3.61
CA GLN A 75 -0.69 1.13 3.45
C GLN A 75 0.30 0.22 2.75
N PHE A 76 1.37 0.81 2.26
CA PHE A 76 2.40 0.13 1.50
C PHE A 76 3.77 0.58 2.00
N ILE A 77 4.66 -0.40 2.25
CA ILE A 77 6.04 -0.16 2.65
C ILE A 77 6.99 -0.96 1.75
N GLU A 78 8.10 -0.34 1.38
CA GLU A 78 9.11 -0.92 0.50
C GLU A 78 10.53 -0.66 1.00
N TYR A 79 11.46 -1.53 0.63
CA TYR A 79 12.89 -1.24 0.66
C TYR A 79 13.28 -0.18 -0.40
N LEU A 80 12.73 1.02 -0.24
CA LEU A 80 12.93 2.18 -1.10
C LEU A 80 13.44 3.34 -0.24
N GLY A 81 14.70 3.71 -0.47
CA GLY A 81 15.35 4.80 0.26
C GLY A 81 15.36 4.54 1.76
N ARG A 82 14.61 5.35 2.52
CA ARG A 82 14.54 5.29 3.99
C ARG A 82 13.18 4.87 4.53
N ALA A 83 12.33 4.26 3.71
CA ALA A 83 10.99 3.87 4.15
C ALA A 83 11.06 2.82 5.28
N ILE A 84 11.87 1.77 5.11
CA ILE A 84 12.15 0.78 6.16
C ILE A 84 13.35 1.23 7.00
N ASN A 85 14.55 1.13 6.43
CA ASN A 85 15.81 1.42 7.11
C ASN A 85 15.99 2.91 7.39
N GLY A 86 16.05 3.28 8.67
CA GLY A 86 16.05 4.67 9.13
C GLY A 86 14.68 5.35 9.05
N GLY A 87 13.61 4.59 8.76
CA GLY A 87 12.21 5.03 8.70
C GLY A 87 11.40 4.36 9.80
N ILE A 88 10.67 3.29 9.46
CA ILE A 88 9.92 2.50 10.45
C ILE A 88 10.82 1.62 11.33
N PHE A 89 12.05 1.34 10.88
CA PHE A 89 13.00 0.46 11.55
C PHE A 89 14.40 1.09 11.61
N GLU A 90 14.98 1.14 12.80
CA GLU A 90 16.31 1.70 13.05
C GLU A 90 16.88 1.15 14.37
N GLU A 91 17.75 0.15 14.29
CA GLU A 91 18.41 -0.43 15.46
C GLU A 91 19.31 0.58 16.18
N GLY A 92 19.30 0.57 17.51
CA GLY A 92 20.13 1.46 18.34
C GLY A 92 19.67 2.92 18.40
N SER A 93 18.61 3.30 17.68
CA SER A 93 18.01 4.62 17.82
C SER A 93 17.38 4.80 19.21
N PRO A 94 17.55 5.97 19.88
CA PRO A 94 16.90 6.23 21.17
C PRO A 94 15.37 6.32 21.07
N LEU A 95 14.82 6.36 19.86
CA LEU A 95 13.38 6.38 19.57
C LEU A 95 12.83 5.01 19.18
N SER A 96 13.69 3.99 19.08
CA SER A 96 13.30 2.62 18.79
C SER A 96 13.06 1.80 20.06
N ASP A 97 12.24 0.77 19.95
CA ASP A 97 12.18 -0.27 20.97
C ASP A 97 13.36 -1.26 20.86
N ALA A 98 13.37 -2.26 21.75
CA ALA A 98 14.41 -3.28 21.80
C ALA A 98 14.51 -4.15 20.54
N THR A 99 13.48 -4.15 19.69
CA THR A 99 13.49 -4.86 18.41
C THR A 99 13.94 -3.99 17.25
N GLY A 100 14.19 -2.70 17.47
CA GLY A 100 14.60 -1.75 16.43
C GLY A 100 13.43 -1.02 15.77
N VAL A 101 12.18 -1.24 16.19
CA VAL A 101 11.02 -0.54 15.62
C VAL A 101 10.95 0.88 16.17
N ARG A 102 10.87 1.88 15.28
CA ARG A 102 10.74 3.30 15.62
C ARG A 102 9.37 3.61 16.21
N LYS A 103 9.28 3.71 17.54
CA LYS A 103 8.01 3.86 18.27
C LYS A 103 7.32 5.18 17.96
N ASP A 104 8.10 6.26 17.81
CA ASP A 104 7.58 7.57 17.43
C ASP A 104 6.90 7.55 16.06
N VAL A 105 7.46 6.79 15.10
CA VAL A 105 6.89 6.62 13.76
C VAL A 105 5.66 5.71 13.80
N LEU A 106 5.76 4.56 14.48
CA LEU A 106 4.66 3.62 14.68
C LEU A 106 3.42 4.32 15.27
N GLU A 107 3.60 5.18 16.26
CA GLU A 107 2.50 5.94 16.88
C GLU A 107 1.79 6.88 15.90
N LYS A 108 2.54 7.52 14.98
CA LYS A 108 1.92 8.36 13.94
C LYS A 108 1.13 7.53 12.94
N ILE A 109 1.67 6.40 12.52
CA ILE A 109 1.02 5.53 11.54
C ILE A 109 -0.23 4.88 12.15
N ARG A 110 -0.21 4.52 13.44
CA ARG A 110 -1.40 4.01 14.14
C ARG A 110 -2.58 5.00 14.09
N GLY A 111 -2.31 6.30 14.10
CA GLY A 111 -3.34 7.34 13.93
C GLY A 111 -4.05 7.31 12.57
N LEU A 112 -3.44 6.71 11.54
CA LEU A 112 -4.03 6.51 10.22
C LEU A 112 -5.02 5.33 10.18
N GLN A 113 -4.98 4.45 11.19
CA GLN A 113 -5.80 3.22 11.27
C GLN A 113 -5.70 2.36 9.99
N PRO A 114 -4.49 1.95 9.58
CA PRO A 114 -4.33 1.13 8.39
C PRO A 114 -4.99 -0.23 8.59
N SER A 115 -5.76 -0.67 7.60
CA SER A 115 -6.41 -1.98 7.61
C SER A 115 -5.49 -3.10 7.15
N VAL A 116 -4.58 -2.79 6.22
CA VAL A 116 -3.65 -3.74 5.60
C VAL A 116 -2.29 -3.06 5.43
N LEU A 117 -1.19 -3.82 5.58
CA LEU A 117 0.16 -3.36 5.26
C LEU A 117 0.80 -4.26 4.20
N ARG A 118 1.02 -3.71 2.99
CA ARG A 118 1.72 -4.38 1.89
C ARG A 118 3.24 -4.31 2.08
N TYR A 119 3.91 -5.46 2.05
CA TYR A 119 5.37 -5.67 2.20
C TYR A 119 5.85 -6.83 1.30
N PRO A 120 7.15 -6.95 0.95
CA PRO A 120 8.16 -5.89 0.91
C PRO A 120 7.88 -4.89 -0.22
N GLY A 121 6.83 -5.19 -0.99
CA GLY A 121 6.16 -4.44 -2.02
C GLY A 121 7.04 -3.72 -3.05
N GLY A 122 6.34 -3.02 -3.93
CA GLY A 122 6.87 -2.31 -5.08
C GLY A 122 7.81 -3.14 -5.95
N THR A 123 8.65 -2.42 -6.69
CA THR A 123 9.58 -3.02 -7.64
C THR A 123 10.64 -3.87 -6.92
N TYR A 124 11.01 -3.55 -5.68
CA TYR A 124 11.98 -4.33 -4.89
C TYR A 124 11.56 -5.79 -4.68
N THR A 125 10.25 -6.08 -4.62
CA THR A 125 9.72 -7.44 -4.50
C THR A 125 10.31 -8.40 -5.54
N LYS A 126 10.62 -7.92 -6.75
CA LYS A 126 11.12 -8.72 -7.87
C LYS A 126 12.54 -9.27 -7.66
N ILE A 127 13.27 -8.80 -6.65
CA ILE A 127 14.59 -9.29 -6.28
C ILE A 127 14.66 -9.73 -4.80
N TYR A 128 13.54 -9.70 -4.10
CA TYR A 128 13.48 -10.07 -2.68
C TYR A 128 13.39 -11.58 -2.53
N HIS A 129 14.32 -12.17 -1.78
CA HIS A 129 14.30 -13.57 -1.40
C HIS A 129 14.01 -13.68 0.09
N TRP A 130 12.78 -14.05 0.45
CA TRP A 130 12.24 -13.93 1.82
C TRP A 130 13.06 -14.70 2.87
N MET A 131 13.72 -15.79 2.47
CA MET A 131 14.62 -16.57 3.32
C MET A 131 15.82 -15.78 3.84
N ASP A 132 16.26 -14.74 3.10
CA ASP A 132 17.37 -13.88 3.53
C ASP A 132 16.98 -12.99 4.72
N GLY A 133 15.67 -12.81 4.97
CA GLY A 133 15.10 -11.98 6.03
C GLY A 133 14.33 -12.76 7.10
N ILE A 134 14.74 -13.98 7.44
CA ILE A 134 14.17 -14.71 8.58
C ILE A 134 15.27 -15.33 9.45
N GLY A 135 14.92 -15.73 10.67
CA GLY A 135 15.85 -16.36 11.60
C GLY A 135 16.78 -15.36 12.30
N PRO A 136 17.86 -15.85 12.93
CA PRO A 136 18.76 -15.02 13.72
C PRO A 136 19.39 -13.89 12.88
N LEU A 137 19.37 -12.66 13.39
CA LEU A 137 19.89 -11.48 12.68
C LEU A 137 21.32 -11.68 12.15
N ALA A 138 22.20 -12.30 12.94
CA ALA A 138 23.59 -12.55 12.56
C ALA A 138 23.77 -13.50 11.36
N GLU A 139 22.74 -14.27 11.00
CA GLU A 139 22.75 -15.19 9.85
C GLU A 139 22.06 -14.59 8.61
N ARG A 140 21.39 -13.44 8.75
CA ARG A 140 20.68 -12.78 7.65
C ARG A 140 21.65 -12.18 6.65
N ARG A 141 21.31 -12.33 5.37
CA ARG A 141 22.24 -12.01 4.28
C ARG A 141 21.98 -10.61 3.78
N SER A 142 23.01 -9.77 3.78
CA SER A 142 22.93 -8.49 3.08
C SER A 142 22.93 -8.70 1.56
N ARG A 143 22.07 -7.99 0.85
CA ARG A 143 21.95 -8.03 -0.61
C ARG A 143 22.05 -6.62 -1.21
N PRO A 144 22.65 -6.48 -2.40
CA PRO A 144 22.55 -5.21 -3.11
C PRO A 144 21.08 -4.94 -3.49
N ASN A 145 20.61 -3.73 -3.23
CA ASN A 145 19.32 -3.28 -3.74
C ASN A 145 19.50 -2.90 -5.21
N LEU A 146 19.26 -3.85 -6.12
CA LEU A 146 19.47 -3.65 -7.57
C LEU A 146 18.41 -2.73 -8.20
N ILE A 147 17.33 -2.41 -7.49
CA ILE A 147 16.25 -1.54 -7.98
C ILE A 147 16.54 -0.08 -7.63
N TRP A 148 16.75 0.20 -6.34
CA TRP A 148 16.84 1.56 -5.81
C TRP A 148 18.26 1.98 -5.40
N GLY A 149 19.22 1.05 -5.47
CA GLY A 149 20.60 1.26 -5.06
C GLY A 149 20.81 1.10 -3.55
N GLY A 150 22.06 0.87 -3.14
CA GLY A 150 22.42 0.60 -1.75
C GLY A 150 22.49 -0.89 -1.43
N VAL A 151 22.47 -1.19 -0.14
CA VAL A 151 22.56 -2.55 0.41
C VAL A 151 21.43 -2.72 1.42
N GLU A 152 20.63 -3.77 1.25
CA GLU A 152 19.66 -4.19 2.27
C GLU A 152 20.28 -5.27 3.13
N ASP A 153 20.30 -5.05 4.44
CA ASP A 153 20.79 -6.02 5.43
C ASP A 153 19.79 -7.15 5.73
N ASN A 154 18.52 -6.97 5.33
CA ASN A 154 17.40 -7.86 5.63
C ASN A 154 17.12 -8.05 7.13
N HIS A 155 17.51 -7.08 7.97
CA HIS A 155 17.20 -7.10 9.40
C HIS A 155 15.70 -6.89 9.69
N PHE A 156 14.99 -6.15 8.82
CA PHE A 156 13.53 -6.06 8.86
C PHE A 156 12.89 -7.09 7.92
N GLY A 157 12.53 -8.25 8.45
CA GLY A 157 12.17 -9.42 7.69
C GLY A 157 10.67 -9.75 7.69
N THR A 158 10.37 -11.00 7.34
CA THR A 158 8.98 -11.52 7.39
C THR A 158 8.40 -11.41 8.79
N ASP A 159 9.15 -11.85 9.79
CA ASP A 159 8.71 -11.92 11.19
C ASP A 159 8.47 -10.52 11.76
N GLU A 160 9.40 -9.59 11.48
CA GLU A 160 9.29 -8.18 11.89
C GLU A 160 8.14 -7.45 11.17
N ALA A 161 7.95 -7.68 9.87
CA ALA A 161 6.85 -7.07 9.11
C ALA A 161 5.47 -7.52 9.64
N ILE A 162 5.33 -8.79 10.03
CA ILE A 162 4.09 -9.30 10.63
C ILE A 162 3.86 -8.69 12.01
N ALA A 163 4.89 -8.64 12.85
CA ALA A 163 4.81 -8.02 14.17
C ALA A 163 4.42 -6.54 14.05
N TYR A 164 5.04 -5.82 13.11
CA TYR A 164 4.76 -4.41 12.84
C TYR A 164 3.32 -4.17 12.36
N ALA A 165 2.84 -4.97 11.40
CA ALA A 165 1.45 -4.90 10.94
C ALA A 165 0.44 -5.11 12.09
N ARG A 166 0.71 -6.10 12.96
CA ARG A 166 -0.14 -6.39 14.12
C ARG A 166 -0.12 -5.27 15.17
N GLU A 167 1.03 -4.64 15.40
CA GLU A 167 1.14 -3.45 16.27
C GLU A 167 0.32 -2.26 15.75
N LEU A 168 0.11 -2.18 14.44
CA LEU A 168 -0.77 -1.19 13.81
C LEU A 168 -2.25 -1.56 13.85
N GLY A 169 -2.59 -2.81 14.16
CA GLY A 169 -3.95 -3.35 13.99
C GLY A 169 -4.29 -3.70 12.54
N ALA A 170 -3.29 -3.85 11.67
CA ALA A 170 -3.43 -4.15 10.25
C ALA A 170 -3.20 -5.64 9.95
N ASP A 171 -3.85 -6.16 8.92
CA ASP A 171 -3.50 -7.46 8.34
C ASP A 171 -2.22 -7.33 7.47
N PRO A 172 -1.25 -8.25 7.58
CA PRO A 172 -0.12 -8.27 6.66
C PRO A 172 -0.56 -8.70 5.25
N TYR A 173 -0.05 -8.01 4.24
CA TYR A 173 -0.13 -8.37 2.83
C TYR A 173 1.26 -8.60 2.30
N PHE A 174 1.52 -9.78 1.73
CA PHE A 174 2.82 -10.09 1.14
C PHE A 174 2.77 -10.18 -0.38
N ALA A 175 3.66 -9.45 -1.05
CA ALA A 175 3.88 -9.60 -2.49
C ALA A 175 5.01 -10.60 -2.73
N VAL A 176 4.74 -11.68 -3.48
CA VAL A 176 5.74 -12.71 -3.78
C VAL A 176 6.60 -12.31 -4.97
N ASN A 177 7.86 -12.72 -4.95
CA ASN A 177 8.82 -12.46 -6.01
C ASN A 177 8.51 -13.30 -7.25
N MET A 178 8.04 -12.64 -8.33
CA MET A 178 7.90 -13.22 -9.66
C MET A 178 8.98 -12.78 -10.65
N GLY A 179 9.93 -11.94 -10.21
CA GLY A 179 11.02 -11.46 -11.06
C GLY A 179 12.16 -12.46 -11.11
N THR A 180 12.87 -12.61 -10.00
CA THR A 180 13.99 -13.55 -9.85
C THR A 180 13.65 -14.78 -9.01
N GLY A 181 12.46 -14.78 -8.39
CA GLY A 181 11.97 -15.88 -7.56
C GLY A 181 11.30 -17.00 -8.36
N THR A 182 10.71 -17.95 -7.65
CA THR A 182 9.95 -19.06 -8.24
C THR A 182 8.62 -19.29 -7.54
N ALA A 183 7.69 -19.98 -8.21
CA ALA A 183 6.43 -20.40 -7.59
C ALA A 183 6.62 -21.31 -6.37
N GLU A 184 7.70 -22.11 -6.35
CA GLU A 184 8.09 -22.91 -5.20
C GLU A 184 8.54 -22.03 -4.04
N GLU A 185 9.39 -21.03 -4.29
CA GLU A 185 9.82 -20.07 -3.27
C GLU A 185 8.62 -19.33 -2.65
N ALA A 186 7.66 -18.92 -3.46
CA ALA A 186 6.41 -18.32 -3.01
C ALA A 186 5.58 -19.27 -2.13
N GLY A 187 5.41 -20.53 -2.55
CA GLY A 187 4.73 -21.57 -1.77
C GLY A 187 5.40 -21.86 -0.43
N ASN A 188 6.73 -21.90 -0.42
CA ASN A 188 7.52 -22.11 0.79
C ASN A 188 7.33 -20.96 1.79
N TRP A 189 7.20 -19.72 1.29
CA TRP A 189 6.89 -18.57 2.14
C TRP A 189 5.49 -18.67 2.76
N VAL A 190 4.51 -19.13 1.97
CA VAL A 190 3.14 -19.36 2.46
C VAL A 190 3.13 -20.48 3.50
N GLU A 191 3.88 -21.56 3.30
CA GLU A 191 4.03 -22.64 4.29
C GLU A 191 4.71 -22.14 5.57
N TYR A 192 5.79 -21.36 5.45
CA TYR A 192 6.42 -20.72 6.61
C TYR A 192 5.40 -19.90 7.38
N CYS A 193 4.62 -19.08 6.68
CA CYS A 193 3.67 -18.19 7.30
C CYS A 193 2.47 -18.91 7.94
N ASN A 194 1.89 -19.88 7.24
CA ASN A 194 0.56 -20.40 7.55
C ASN A 194 0.51 -21.90 7.83
N GLY A 195 1.61 -22.62 7.57
CA GLY A 195 1.69 -24.07 7.71
C GLY A 195 1.45 -24.53 9.16
N THR A 196 0.56 -25.51 9.29
CA THR A 196 0.18 -26.13 10.58
C THR A 196 0.76 -27.53 10.75
N GLN A 197 1.17 -28.16 9.66
CA GLN A 197 1.69 -29.53 9.64
C GLN A 197 3.13 -29.61 10.16
N ASP A 198 3.63 -30.84 10.33
CA ASP A 198 5.03 -31.13 10.65
C ASP A 198 5.86 -31.15 9.36
N THR A 199 6.06 -29.97 8.79
CA THR A 199 6.75 -29.76 7.51
C THR A 199 7.91 -28.78 7.69
N TYR A 200 8.84 -28.76 6.73
CA TYR A 200 10.12 -28.06 6.88
C TYR A 200 9.94 -26.57 7.20
N TYR A 201 9.15 -25.83 6.42
CA TYR A 201 9.04 -24.38 6.60
C TYR A 201 8.14 -24.01 7.78
N ALA A 202 7.10 -24.80 8.06
CA ALA A 202 6.33 -24.65 9.30
C ALA A 202 7.21 -24.85 10.54
N ASN A 203 8.10 -25.86 10.52
CA ASN A 203 9.07 -26.08 11.60
C ASN A 203 10.16 -25.02 11.66
N LEU A 204 10.57 -24.47 10.53
CA LEU A 204 11.51 -23.35 10.49
C LEU A 204 10.92 -22.13 11.19
N ARG A 205 9.65 -21.80 10.96
CA ARG A 205 8.93 -20.75 11.70
C ARG A 205 8.94 -21.03 13.20
N ARG A 206 8.61 -22.26 13.61
CA ARG A 206 8.63 -22.67 15.03
C ARG A 206 10.03 -22.51 15.64
N LYS A 207 11.07 -22.90 14.90
CA LYS A 207 12.48 -22.76 15.31
C LYS A 207 12.88 -21.28 15.47
N ASN A 208 12.33 -20.40 14.63
CA ASN A 208 12.55 -18.95 14.70
C ASN A 208 11.76 -18.27 15.84
N GLY A 209 11.05 -19.03 16.69
CA GLY A 209 10.36 -18.52 17.87
C GLY A 209 8.85 -18.33 17.72
N HIS A 210 8.28 -18.75 16.59
CA HIS A 210 6.87 -18.56 16.28
C HIS A 210 6.14 -19.91 16.17
N SER A 211 5.64 -20.41 17.31
CA SER A 211 4.96 -21.72 17.39
C SER A 211 3.73 -21.80 16.48
N ASP A 212 2.89 -20.77 16.56
CA ASP A 212 1.61 -20.71 15.87
C ASP A 212 1.77 -20.12 14.46
N PRO A 213 0.93 -20.54 13.49
CA PRO A 213 0.91 -19.92 12.17
C PRO A 213 0.53 -18.44 12.28
N PHE A 214 1.12 -17.62 11.43
CA PHE A 214 0.84 -16.20 11.36
C PHE A 214 -0.54 -15.88 10.76
N ASN A 215 -1.10 -16.80 9.96
CA ASN A 215 -2.38 -16.67 9.27
C ASN A 215 -2.45 -15.44 8.35
N VAL A 216 -1.40 -15.21 7.56
CA VAL A 216 -1.34 -14.18 6.52
C VAL A 216 -2.42 -14.45 5.46
N LYS A 217 -3.35 -13.52 5.31
CA LYS A 217 -4.54 -13.66 4.44
C LYS A 217 -4.30 -13.17 3.02
N TYR A 218 -3.52 -12.11 2.86
CA TYR A 218 -3.36 -11.41 1.59
C TYR A 218 -2.01 -11.70 0.96
N TRP A 219 -2.04 -12.23 -0.26
CA TRP A 219 -0.86 -12.54 -1.06
C TRP A 219 -1.01 -11.93 -2.44
N GLY A 220 -0.09 -11.03 -2.80
CA GLY A 220 0.05 -10.46 -4.13
C GLY A 220 0.99 -11.31 -4.98
N ILE A 221 0.58 -11.61 -6.20
CA ILE A 221 1.38 -12.37 -7.17
C ILE A 221 2.19 -11.35 -7.98
N GLY A 222 3.46 -11.16 -7.61
CA GLY A 222 4.38 -10.21 -8.26
C GLY A 222 4.14 -8.74 -7.93
N ASN A 223 4.80 -7.86 -8.70
CA ASN A 223 4.57 -6.42 -8.75
C ASN A 223 4.68 -5.93 -10.19
N GLU A 224 3.63 -5.32 -10.75
CA GLU A 224 3.68 -4.60 -12.03
C GLU A 224 4.52 -5.33 -13.10
N GLU A 225 4.22 -6.61 -13.35
CA GLU A 225 5.13 -7.48 -14.14
C GLU A 225 5.27 -7.09 -15.62
N ALA A 226 4.41 -6.19 -16.10
CA ALA A 226 4.50 -5.59 -17.42
C ALA A 226 5.35 -4.30 -17.48
N ALA A 227 5.69 -3.70 -16.33
CA ALA A 227 6.44 -2.45 -16.27
C ALA A 227 7.92 -2.66 -16.64
N GLY A 228 8.25 -2.48 -17.92
CA GLY A 228 9.60 -2.69 -18.45
C GLY A 228 10.71 -1.90 -17.72
N PRO A 229 10.53 -0.61 -17.38
CA PRO A 229 11.51 0.15 -16.59
C PRO A 229 11.80 -0.45 -15.20
N ASP A 230 10.83 -1.16 -14.64
CA ASP A 230 10.84 -1.76 -13.31
C ASP A 230 11.19 -3.24 -13.36
N ILE A 231 12.07 -3.64 -14.29
CA ILE A 231 12.49 -5.03 -14.58
C ILE A 231 11.30 -6.00 -14.80
N GLY A 232 10.12 -5.49 -15.18
CA GLY A 232 9.00 -6.29 -15.64
C GLY A 232 9.33 -6.97 -16.97
N HIS A 233 9.07 -8.27 -17.07
CA HIS A 233 9.37 -9.10 -18.24
C HIS A 233 8.12 -9.79 -18.83
N LEU A 234 6.94 -9.54 -18.26
CA LEU A 234 5.66 -10.15 -18.65
C LEU A 234 4.74 -9.11 -19.30
N GLN A 235 5.20 -8.45 -20.37
CA GLN A 235 4.39 -7.49 -21.14
C GLN A 235 3.27 -8.15 -21.94
N ASP A 236 3.44 -9.41 -22.35
CA ASP A 236 2.37 -10.19 -22.97
C ASP A 236 1.45 -10.76 -21.88
N VAL A 237 0.19 -10.35 -21.92
CA VAL A 237 -0.85 -10.77 -20.97
C VAL A 237 -1.00 -12.29 -20.92
N LYS A 238 -0.81 -13.01 -22.05
CA LYS A 238 -0.93 -14.48 -22.06
C LYS A 238 0.21 -15.15 -21.31
N GLU A 239 1.43 -14.64 -21.46
CA GLU A 239 2.58 -15.14 -20.70
C GLU A 239 2.43 -14.78 -19.21
N PHE A 240 1.96 -13.56 -18.89
CA PHE A 240 1.64 -13.19 -17.52
C PHE A 240 0.63 -14.15 -16.88
N VAL A 241 -0.50 -14.43 -17.55
CA VAL A 241 -1.53 -15.34 -17.04
C VAL A 241 -0.97 -16.75 -16.83
N LYS A 242 -0.19 -17.25 -17.77
CA LYS A 242 0.43 -18.58 -17.70
C LYS A 242 1.41 -18.68 -16.53
N GLU A 243 2.26 -17.67 -16.35
CA GLU A 243 3.24 -17.62 -15.27
C GLU A 243 2.55 -17.44 -13.92
N ALA A 244 1.68 -16.43 -13.79
CA ALA A 244 0.94 -16.15 -12.56
C ALA A 244 0.12 -17.37 -12.09
N TRP A 245 -0.42 -18.17 -13.01
CA TRP A 245 -1.13 -19.41 -12.69
C TRP A 245 -0.27 -20.37 -11.86
N LEU A 246 1.05 -20.47 -12.14
CA LEU A 246 1.96 -21.31 -11.35
C LEU A 246 2.07 -20.85 -9.91
N TYR A 247 1.96 -19.55 -9.65
CA TYR A 247 2.00 -18.96 -8.31
C TYR A 247 0.67 -19.07 -7.56
N THR A 248 -0.47 -19.17 -8.27
CA THR A 248 -1.80 -19.20 -7.62
C THR A 248 -2.00 -20.38 -6.68
N LYS A 249 -1.60 -21.60 -7.09
CA LYS A 249 -1.84 -22.80 -6.28
C LYS A 249 -0.95 -22.85 -5.02
N PRO A 250 0.36 -22.53 -5.09
CA PRO A 250 1.20 -22.48 -3.89
C PRO A 250 0.85 -21.32 -2.94
N THR A 251 0.31 -20.21 -3.46
CA THR A 251 -0.14 -19.07 -2.63
C THR A 251 -1.57 -19.21 -2.11
N HIS A 252 -2.28 -20.24 -2.55
CA HIS A 252 -3.61 -20.58 -2.04
C HIS A 252 -3.49 -21.56 -0.87
N HIS A 253 -3.71 -21.09 0.35
CA HIS A 253 -3.89 -22.00 1.48
C HIS A 253 -5.28 -22.65 1.39
N PRO A 254 -5.40 -23.98 1.30
CA PRO A 254 -6.70 -24.63 1.36
C PRO A 254 -7.33 -24.30 2.72
N LYS A 255 -8.56 -23.78 2.71
CA LYS A 255 -9.35 -23.70 3.94
C LYS A 255 -9.63 -25.14 4.36
N ASN A 256 -9.13 -25.53 5.53
CA ASN A 256 -9.58 -26.74 6.21
C ASN A 256 -11.07 -26.62 6.52
#